data_AF-A0A8G0LKH0-F1
#
_entry.id   AF-A0A8G0LKH0-F1
#
_cell.length_a   1.000
_cell.length_b   1.000
_cell.length_c   1.000
_cell.angle_alpha   90.00
_cell.angle_beta   90.00
_cell.angle_gamma   90.00
#
_symmetry.space_group_name_H-M   'P 1'
#
loop_
_entity.id
_entity.type
_entity.pdbx_description
1 polymer ?
#
loop_
_entity_poly.entity_id
_entity_poly.type
_entity_poly.pdbx_seq_one_letter_code
_entity_poly.pdbx_strand_id
1 'polypeptide(L)'
;MAFMWIATSLLVWGFAGTPSFLHALAVGACVTPTDPVLSAVIVKGKFADHNIPKELQNLIVAESGANDGLGYPFLFFALYLIKFVGSGATSGGGGEAMGLWFTYTWAYTILLSIIYGAVVGLLAKELLRWAVKRNYVDRESFLVSAISLALFVLGTCGLIGTDDVLACFIAGNAFTWDDWFRLETLDDSLQPTIDMLLNVTIFLWYGAYIPWTEFRHNAVIPVYRLIPLGIAVLLVRRLPWIWGMHRWIHQITGTHQALFVGFFGPIGVSAVFYLFITLEFIEKFMSDEDGNPRSDVKELGATVRIVVWFLVVCSVVVHGLSIPLGKIGYLAPRTISRVLTENSNGGNVYYGTAISTMSRWFSVAKDSEGQPVNNPAVLGSIIRTNNDGTSEPARPRSTPPSDVPTPRIVWQDLEPIRRVRTDGSRRSNPLP
;
A
#
# COMPACT_ATOMS: atom_id res chain seq x y z
N MET A 1 -10.28 -11.08 3.11
CA MET A 1 -10.82 -10.10 4.08
C MET A 1 -11.63 -10.76 5.20
N ALA A 2 -12.79 -11.38 4.93
CA ALA A 2 -13.64 -11.96 5.98
C ALA A 2 -12.93 -12.96 6.92
N PHE A 3 -12.11 -13.87 6.38
CA PHE A 3 -11.33 -14.78 7.22
C PHE A 3 -10.29 -14.05 8.10
N MET A 4 -9.66 -13.00 7.57
CA MET A 4 -8.70 -12.18 8.32
C MET A 4 -9.40 -11.45 9.46
N TRP A 5 -10.57 -10.89 9.18
CA TRP A 5 -11.43 -10.23 10.17
C TRP A 5 -11.79 -11.17 11.31
N ILE A 6 -12.39 -12.31 11.01
CA ILE A 6 -12.79 -13.29 12.03
C ILE A 6 -11.59 -13.82 12.81
N ALA A 7 -10.47 -14.13 12.13
CA ALA A 7 -9.27 -14.61 12.80
C ALA A 7 -8.72 -13.57 13.79
N THR A 8 -8.62 -12.31 13.38
CA THR A 8 -8.13 -11.26 14.28
C THR A 8 -9.12 -10.99 15.41
N SER A 9 -10.43 -10.99 15.14
CA SER A 9 -11.44 -10.84 16.19
C SER A 9 -11.41 -11.97 17.22
N LEU A 10 -11.20 -13.22 16.79
CA LEU A 10 -11.05 -14.35 17.72
C LEU A 10 -9.80 -14.20 18.59
N LEU A 11 -8.68 -13.76 18.01
CA LEU A 11 -7.45 -13.50 18.76
C LEU A 11 -7.62 -12.35 19.75
N VAL A 12 -8.22 -11.24 19.33
CA VAL A 12 -8.50 -10.11 20.21
C VAL A 12 -9.42 -10.54 21.34
N TRP A 13 -10.49 -11.29 21.05
CA TRP A 13 -11.41 -11.80 22.06
C TRP A 13 -10.69 -12.71 23.07
N GLY A 14 -9.86 -13.64 22.59
CA GLY A 14 -9.12 -14.57 23.45
C GLY A 14 -8.03 -13.92 24.32
N PHE A 15 -7.29 -12.94 23.79
CA PHE A 15 -6.19 -12.30 24.52
C PHE A 15 -6.62 -11.09 25.34
N ALA A 16 -7.47 -10.21 24.78
CA ALA A 16 -7.94 -9.01 25.46
C ALA A 16 -9.13 -9.29 26.40
N GLY A 17 -9.86 -10.40 26.21
CA GLY A 17 -10.98 -10.76 27.08
C GLY A 17 -12.15 -9.77 26.99
N THR A 18 -12.43 -9.26 25.80
CA THR A 18 -13.48 -8.25 25.61
C THR A 18 -14.85 -8.78 26.11
N PRO A 19 -15.70 -7.91 26.69
CA PRO A 19 -16.96 -8.33 27.32
C PRO A 19 -17.94 -8.99 26.34
N SER A 20 -17.89 -8.62 25.06
CA SER A 20 -18.63 -9.27 23.99
C SER A 20 -17.70 -9.54 22.80
N PHE A 21 -18.04 -10.58 22.03
CA PHE A 21 -17.37 -10.86 20.76
C PHE A 21 -17.59 -9.73 19.74
N LEU A 22 -18.70 -8.98 19.83
CA LEU A 22 -18.96 -7.84 18.96
C LEU A 22 -17.88 -6.75 19.10
N HIS A 23 -17.38 -6.50 20.31
CA HIS A 23 -16.28 -5.56 20.56
C HIS A 23 -15.00 -6.01 19.85
N ALA A 24 -14.70 -7.31 19.90
CA ALA A 24 -13.57 -7.86 19.17
C ALA A 24 -13.78 -7.86 17.64
N LEU A 25 -15.02 -7.94 17.15
CA LEU A 25 -15.35 -7.72 15.74
C LEU A 25 -15.05 -6.29 15.29
N ALA A 26 -15.36 -5.28 16.12
CA ALA A 26 -15.03 -3.89 15.81
C ALA A 26 -13.50 -3.67 15.77
N VAL A 27 -12.76 -4.18 16.75
CA VAL A 27 -11.28 -4.09 16.77
C VAL A 27 -10.67 -4.83 15.58
N GLY A 28 -11.15 -6.05 15.29
CA GLY A 28 -10.68 -6.84 14.16
C GLY A 28 -10.96 -6.17 12.82
N ALA A 29 -12.10 -5.48 12.68
CA ALA A 29 -12.45 -4.76 11.46
C ALA A 29 -11.44 -3.65 11.16
N CYS A 30 -11.03 -2.89 12.20
CA CYS A 30 -10.03 -1.83 12.05
C CYS A 30 -8.72 -2.35 11.44
N VAL A 31 -8.28 -3.55 11.82
CA VAL A 31 -7.03 -4.14 11.34
C VAL A 31 -7.22 -5.12 10.19
N THR A 32 -8.40 -5.21 9.59
CA THR A 32 -8.65 -6.12 8.46
C THR A 32 -8.04 -5.63 7.14
N PRO A 33 -8.14 -4.34 6.77
CA PRO A 33 -7.48 -3.80 5.58
C PRO A 33 -5.96 -3.94 5.62
N THR A 34 -5.33 -4.06 4.45
CA THR A 34 -3.87 -4.10 4.33
C THR A 34 -3.36 -2.83 3.70
N ASP A 35 -2.33 -2.26 4.28
CA ASP A 35 -1.90 -0.90 3.98
C ASP A 35 -1.19 -0.82 2.61
N PRO A 36 -1.69 0.01 1.67
CA PRO A 36 -1.12 0.15 0.34
C PRO A 36 0.25 0.83 0.38
N VAL A 37 0.51 1.70 1.35
CA VAL A 37 1.77 2.43 1.49
C VAL A 37 2.91 1.48 1.85
N LEU A 38 2.77 0.74 2.95
CA LEU A 38 3.75 -0.27 3.38
C LEU A 38 3.88 -1.38 2.35
N SER A 39 2.77 -1.79 1.73
CA SER A 39 2.81 -2.77 0.63
C SER A 39 3.59 -2.24 -0.57
N ALA A 40 3.40 -0.97 -0.95
CA ALA A 40 4.10 -0.33 -2.08
C ALA A 40 5.61 -0.29 -1.88
N VAL A 41 6.11 0.00 -0.66
CA VAL A 41 7.55 -0.01 -0.35
C VAL A 41 8.17 -1.40 -0.52
N ILE A 42 7.35 -2.45 -0.35
CA ILE A 42 7.79 -3.85 -0.43
C ILE A 42 7.78 -4.36 -1.87
N VAL A 43 6.74 -4.01 -2.63
CA VAL A 43 6.53 -4.50 -4.00
C VAL A 43 7.10 -3.59 -5.08
N LYS A 44 7.56 -2.38 -4.73
CA LYS A 44 8.21 -1.45 -5.67
C LYS A 44 9.71 -1.32 -5.37
N GLY A 45 10.48 -1.14 -6.44
CA GLY A 45 11.91 -0.82 -6.38
C GLY A 45 12.81 -1.99 -6.76
N LYS A 46 14.12 -1.70 -6.90
CA LYS A 46 15.11 -2.61 -7.50
C LYS A 46 15.11 -4.03 -6.93
N PHE A 47 14.80 -4.21 -5.64
CA PHE A 47 14.72 -5.55 -5.06
C PHE A 47 13.46 -6.31 -5.50
N ALA A 48 12.30 -5.66 -5.45
CA ALA A 48 11.04 -6.25 -5.85
C ALA A 48 11.02 -6.60 -7.34
N ASP A 49 11.54 -5.70 -8.18
CA ASP A 49 11.61 -5.90 -9.64
C ASP A 49 12.40 -7.14 -10.06
N HIS A 50 13.40 -7.54 -9.26
CA HIS A 50 14.23 -8.71 -9.52
C HIS A 50 13.74 -9.99 -8.85
N ASN A 51 12.97 -9.90 -7.76
CA ASN A 51 12.63 -11.04 -6.91
C ASN A 51 11.14 -11.41 -6.90
N ILE A 52 10.25 -10.53 -7.38
CA ILE A 52 8.79 -10.71 -7.29
C ILE A 52 8.18 -10.57 -8.69
N PRO A 53 7.39 -11.56 -9.17
CA PRO A 53 6.67 -11.45 -10.44
C PRO A 53 5.74 -10.23 -10.50
N LYS A 54 5.69 -9.53 -11.64
CA LYS A 54 4.86 -8.33 -11.84
C LYS A 54 3.37 -8.56 -11.54
N GLU A 55 2.84 -9.72 -11.93
CA GLU A 55 1.45 -10.09 -11.67
C GLU A 55 1.14 -10.12 -10.16
N LEU A 56 2.09 -10.58 -9.36
CA LEU A 56 1.96 -10.64 -7.90
C LEU A 56 2.03 -9.25 -7.28
N GLN A 57 2.91 -8.39 -7.78
CA GLN A 57 2.99 -6.99 -7.37
C GLN A 57 1.67 -6.28 -7.66
N ASN A 58 1.13 -6.43 -8.88
CA ASN A 58 -0.14 -5.85 -9.29
C ASN A 58 -1.31 -6.35 -8.43
N LEU A 59 -1.33 -7.65 -8.09
CA LEU A 59 -2.34 -8.23 -7.21
C LEU A 59 -2.31 -7.59 -5.81
N ILE A 60 -1.12 -7.47 -5.21
CA ILE A 60 -0.96 -6.89 -3.86
C ILE A 60 -1.36 -5.41 -3.86
N VAL A 61 -0.96 -4.64 -4.88
CA VAL A 61 -1.32 -3.22 -5.00
C VAL A 61 -2.83 -3.05 -5.20
N ALA A 62 -3.46 -3.88 -6.04
CA ALA A 62 -4.89 -3.83 -6.27
C ALA A 62 -5.69 -4.22 -5.00
N GLU A 63 -5.26 -5.27 -4.30
CA GLU A 63 -5.87 -5.70 -3.04
C GLU A 63 -5.78 -4.61 -1.98
N SER A 64 -4.59 -4.06 -1.73
CA SER A 64 -4.36 -3.02 -0.71
C SER A 64 -5.02 -1.68 -1.07
N GLY A 65 -5.21 -1.37 -2.34
CA GLY A 65 -5.95 -0.16 -2.75
C GLY A 65 -7.47 -0.30 -2.57
N ALA A 66 -8.03 -1.47 -2.89
CA ALA A 66 -9.47 -1.70 -2.77
C ALA A 66 -9.93 -1.98 -1.34
N ASN A 67 -9.09 -2.65 -0.55
CA ASN A 67 -9.50 -3.12 0.78
C ASN A 67 -9.62 -2.00 1.83
N ASP A 68 -8.90 -0.90 1.67
CA ASP A 68 -8.96 0.26 2.57
C ASP A 68 -10.35 0.89 2.56
N GLY A 69 -11.04 0.94 1.41
CA GLY A 69 -12.45 1.35 1.34
C GLY A 69 -13.42 0.22 1.70
N LEU A 70 -13.13 -1.02 1.30
CA LEU A 70 -13.99 -2.17 1.59
C LEU A 70 -13.93 -2.68 3.04
N GLY A 71 -13.28 -1.96 3.96
CA GLY A 71 -13.30 -2.24 5.40
C GLY A 71 -14.60 -1.78 6.09
N TYR A 72 -15.30 -0.79 5.54
CA TYR A 72 -16.57 -0.26 6.06
C TYR A 72 -17.62 -1.32 6.39
N PRO A 73 -17.93 -2.31 5.52
CA PRO A 73 -18.89 -3.37 5.83
C PRO A 73 -18.57 -4.11 7.12
N PHE A 74 -17.30 -4.43 7.37
CA PHE A 74 -16.90 -5.19 8.55
C PHE A 74 -17.01 -4.35 9.81
N LEU A 75 -16.60 -3.08 9.72
CA LEU A 75 -16.64 -2.18 10.87
C LEU A 75 -18.08 -1.85 11.25
N PHE A 76 -18.87 -1.34 10.30
CA PHE A 76 -20.24 -0.90 10.59
C PHE A 76 -21.18 -2.06 10.90
N PHE A 77 -20.90 -3.28 10.42
CA PHE A 77 -21.59 -4.47 10.90
C PHE A 77 -21.44 -4.63 12.42
N ALA A 78 -20.19 -4.56 12.92
CA ALA A 78 -19.94 -4.67 14.35
C ALA A 78 -20.54 -3.48 15.12
N LEU A 79 -20.34 -2.25 14.66
CA LEU A 79 -20.80 -1.04 15.36
C LEU A 79 -22.33 -0.93 15.41
N TYR A 80 -23.05 -1.25 14.33
CA TYR A 80 -24.52 -1.23 14.35
C TYR A 80 -25.08 -2.33 15.26
N LEU A 81 -24.48 -3.52 15.27
CA LEU A 81 -24.90 -4.56 16.22
C LEU A 81 -24.61 -4.17 17.68
N ILE A 82 -23.47 -3.55 17.97
CA ILE A 82 -23.21 -3.01 19.31
C ILE A 82 -24.25 -1.94 19.68
N LYS A 83 -24.60 -1.05 18.73
CA LYS A 83 -25.56 0.02 18.96
C LYS A 83 -26.96 -0.48 19.32
N PHE A 84 -27.50 -1.41 18.51
CA PHE A 84 -28.92 -1.81 18.55
C PHE A 84 -29.18 -3.20 19.15
N VAL A 85 -28.15 -4.02 19.39
CA VAL A 85 -28.27 -5.37 19.98
C VAL A 85 -27.42 -5.54 21.23
N GLY A 86 -26.46 -4.64 21.49
CA GLY A 86 -25.64 -4.65 22.71
C GLY A 86 -26.46 -4.60 24.00
N SER A 87 -25.83 -4.91 25.13
CA SER A 87 -26.51 -4.95 26.43
C SER A 87 -27.09 -3.58 26.86
N GLY A 88 -26.57 -2.47 26.30
CA GLY A 88 -27.14 -1.13 26.46
C GLY A 88 -27.99 -0.65 25.27
N ALA A 89 -28.42 -1.54 24.37
CA ALA A 89 -29.01 -1.18 23.08
C ALA A 89 -30.11 -0.11 23.14
N THR A 90 -30.06 0.82 22.19
CA THR A 90 -31.20 1.71 21.88
C THR A 90 -32.33 0.91 21.21
N SER A 91 -33.57 1.37 21.30
CA SER A 91 -34.71 0.78 20.59
C SER A 91 -34.39 0.62 19.10
N GLY A 92 -34.70 -0.55 18.50
CA GLY A 92 -34.48 -0.84 17.09
C GLY A 92 -34.15 -2.30 16.78
N GLY A 93 -33.40 -2.95 17.68
CA GLY A 93 -33.05 -4.37 17.58
C GLY A 93 -32.20 -4.72 16.36
N GLY A 94 -32.02 -6.03 16.11
CA GLY A 94 -31.18 -6.52 15.01
C GLY A 94 -31.69 -6.17 13.60
N GLY A 95 -33.00 -5.98 13.45
CA GLY A 95 -33.61 -5.59 12.16
C GLY A 95 -33.15 -4.21 11.69
N GLU A 96 -33.14 -3.22 12.59
CA GLU A 96 -32.66 -1.87 12.27
C GLU A 96 -31.15 -1.84 12.02
N ALA A 97 -30.38 -2.60 12.80
CA ALA A 97 -28.92 -2.74 12.57
C ALA A 97 -28.63 -3.28 11.17
N MET A 98 -29.31 -4.36 10.76
CA MET A 98 -29.13 -4.94 9.42
C MET A 98 -29.68 -4.02 8.32
N GLY A 99 -30.78 -3.31 8.56
CA GLY A 99 -31.32 -2.30 7.65
C GLY A 99 -30.31 -1.20 7.36
N LEU A 100 -29.71 -0.60 8.40
CA LEU A 100 -28.66 0.40 8.26
C LEU A 100 -27.41 -0.16 7.58
N TRP A 101 -27.03 -1.40 7.88
CA TRP A 101 -25.89 -2.02 7.23
C TRP A 101 -26.08 -2.20 5.72
N PHE A 102 -27.24 -2.70 5.27
CA PHE A 102 -27.52 -2.83 3.84
C PHE A 102 -27.77 -1.49 3.15
N THR A 103 -28.56 -0.61 3.74
CA THR A 103 -28.94 0.65 3.11
C THR A 103 -27.82 1.68 3.21
N TYR A 104 -27.31 1.95 4.41
CA TYR A 104 -26.30 2.98 4.60
C TYR A 104 -24.92 2.49 4.18
N THR A 105 -24.43 1.37 4.72
CA THR A 105 -23.05 0.93 4.41
C THR A 105 -22.91 0.44 2.97
N TRP A 106 -23.74 -0.50 2.52
CA TRP A 106 -23.60 -1.05 1.16
C TRP A 106 -24.11 -0.11 0.08
N ALA A 107 -25.35 0.37 0.17
CA ALA A 107 -25.93 1.17 -0.91
C ALA A 107 -25.44 2.63 -0.88
N TYR A 108 -25.49 3.31 0.28
CA TYR A 108 -25.12 4.73 0.36
C TYR A 108 -23.60 4.96 0.40
N THR A 109 -22.83 4.19 1.16
CA THR A 109 -21.40 4.47 1.33
C THR A 109 -20.55 3.81 0.25
N ILE A 110 -20.83 2.55 -0.13
CA ILE A 110 -19.99 1.78 -1.07
C ILE A 110 -20.46 1.91 -2.51
N LEU A 111 -21.73 1.63 -2.79
CA LEU A 111 -22.22 1.68 -4.17
C LEU A 111 -22.17 3.10 -4.73
N LEU A 112 -22.55 4.10 -3.92
CA LEU A 112 -22.44 5.51 -4.31
C LEU A 112 -20.99 5.92 -4.55
N SER A 113 -20.03 5.55 -3.69
CA SER A 113 -18.62 5.91 -3.90
C SER A 113 -18.03 5.29 -5.17
N ILE A 114 -18.41 4.04 -5.49
CA ILE A 114 -18.03 3.39 -6.75
C ILE A 114 -18.61 4.16 -7.95
N ILE A 115 -19.91 4.44 -7.95
CA ILE A 115 -20.58 5.16 -9.05
C ILE A 115 -19.99 6.57 -9.19
N TYR A 116 -19.88 7.29 -8.08
CA TYR A 116 -19.35 8.64 -8.02
C TYR A 116 -17.91 8.72 -8.53
N GLY A 117 -17.02 7.88 -7.98
CA GLY A 117 -15.63 7.82 -8.39
C GLY A 117 -15.50 7.47 -9.88
N ALA A 118 -16.27 6.50 -10.38
CA ALA A 118 -16.26 6.14 -11.79
C ALA A 118 -16.71 7.29 -12.70
N VAL A 119 -17.82 7.95 -12.36
CA VAL A 119 -18.33 9.10 -13.12
C VAL A 119 -17.33 10.25 -13.12
N VAL A 120 -16.84 10.67 -11.94
CA VAL A 120 -15.90 11.79 -11.83
C VAL A 120 -14.57 11.48 -12.51
N GLY A 121 -14.03 10.27 -12.35
CA GLY A 121 -12.80 9.85 -13.02
C GLY A 121 -12.91 9.83 -14.55
N LEU A 122 -14.02 9.31 -15.10
CA LEU A 122 -14.27 9.32 -16.54
C LEU A 122 -14.46 10.74 -17.08
N LEU A 123 -15.21 11.59 -16.37
CA LEU A 123 -15.39 13.00 -16.73
C LEU A 123 -14.06 13.74 -16.71
N ALA A 124 -13.26 13.59 -15.65
CA ALA A 124 -11.93 14.20 -15.55
C ALA A 124 -11.01 13.75 -16.69
N LYS A 125 -11.06 12.47 -17.08
CA LYS A 125 -10.29 11.94 -18.21
C LYS A 125 -10.66 12.64 -19.51
N GLU A 126 -11.96 12.74 -19.80
CA GLU A 126 -12.42 13.36 -21.05
C GLU A 126 -12.17 14.87 -21.07
N LEU A 127 -12.36 15.56 -19.93
CA LEU A 127 -12.03 16.98 -19.79
C LEU A 127 -10.55 17.25 -20.00
N LEU A 128 -9.66 16.43 -19.41
CA LEU A 128 -8.22 16.57 -19.60
C LEU A 128 -7.83 16.34 -21.06
N ARG A 129 -8.38 15.30 -21.71
CA ARG A 129 -8.14 15.06 -23.14
C ARG A 129 -8.62 16.20 -24.02
N TRP A 130 -9.82 16.72 -23.74
CA TRP A 130 -10.37 17.84 -24.47
C TRP A 130 -9.48 19.09 -24.33
N ALA A 131 -8.98 19.36 -23.13
CA ALA A 131 -8.11 20.49 -22.84
C ALA A 131 -6.73 20.34 -23.51
N VAL A 132 -6.14 19.14 -23.47
CA VAL A 132 -4.86 18.82 -24.14
C VAL A 132 -5.00 18.95 -25.67
N LYS A 133 -6.08 18.42 -26.27
CA LYS A 133 -6.33 18.54 -27.72
C LYS A 133 -6.43 19.99 -28.20
N ARG A 134 -6.80 20.92 -27.31
CA ARG A 134 -6.91 22.35 -27.59
C ARG A 134 -5.68 23.16 -27.17
N ASN A 135 -4.61 22.49 -26.71
CA ASN A 135 -3.41 23.13 -26.18
C ASN A 135 -3.70 24.08 -24.99
N TYR A 136 -4.65 23.73 -24.13
CA TYR A 136 -4.95 24.49 -22.91
C TYR A 136 -4.13 24.06 -21.69
N VAL A 137 -3.39 22.95 -21.80
CA VAL A 137 -2.69 22.32 -20.68
C VAL A 137 -1.22 22.14 -21.07
N ASP A 138 -0.34 22.77 -20.30
CA ASP A 138 1.11 22.53 -20.31
C ASP A 138 1.47 21.22 -19.59
N ARG A 139 2.72 20.80 -19.69
CA ARG A 139 3.17 19.51 -19.16
C ARG A 139 3.09 19.46 -17.64
N GLU A 140 3.43 20.54 -16.95
CA GLU A 140 3.37 20.63 -15.50
C GLU A 140 1.92 20.54 -15.00
N SER A 141 1.01 21.29 -15.61
CA SER A 141 -0.44 21.23 -15.34
C SER A 141 -1.02 19.84 -15.62
N PHE A 142 -0.53 19.16 -16.66
CA PHE A 142 -0.92 17.79 -16.97
C PHE A 142 -0.58 16.83 -15.82
N LEU A 143 0.64 16.91 -15.28
CA LEU A 143 1.10 16.04 -14.19
C LEU A 143 0.35 16.29 -12.88
N VAL A 144 0.03 17.55 -12.59
CA VAL A 144 -0.69 17.95 -11.37
C VAL A 144 -2.16 17.50 -11.40
N SER A 145 -2.73 17.26 -12.58
CA SER A 145 -4.16 16.91 -12.75
C SER A 145 -4.61 15.70 -11.93
N ALA A 146 -3.76 14.68 -11.76
CA ALA A 146 -4.06 13.51 -10.93
C ALA A 146 -4.21 13.86 -9.44
N ILE A 147 -3.37 14.76 -8.93
CA ILE A 147 -3.43 15.24 -7.55
C ILE A 147 -4.65 16.15 -7.36
N SER A 148 -4.93 17.03 -8.32
CA SER A 148 -6.13 17.86 -8.31
C SER A 148 -7.40 17.01 -8.31
N LEU A 149 -7.44 15.93 -9.10
CA LEU A 149 -8.54 14.98 -9.11
C LEU A 149 -8.70 14.28 -7.75
N ALA A 150 -7.61 13.79 -7.17
CA ALA A 150 -7.64 13.15 -5.85
C ALA A 150 -8.17 14.09 -4.76
N LEU A 151 -7.68 15.33 -4.70
CA LEU A 151 -8.16 16.34 -3.75
C LEU A 151 -9.62 16.74 -4.00
N PHE A 152 -10.02 16.84 -5.27
CA PHE A 152 -11.40 17.14 -5.65
C PHE A 152 -12.35 16.02 -5.18
N VAL A 153 -12.02 14.76 -5.48
CA VAL A 153 -12.82 13.60 -5.06
C VAL A 153 -12.88 13.52 -3.54
N LEU A 154 -11.74 13.63 -2.85
CA LEU A 154 -11.68 13.63 -1.39
C LEU A 154 -12.59 14.71 -0.77
N GLY A 155 -12.47 15.96 -1.22
CA GLY A 155 -13.26 17.07 -0.68
C GLY A 155 -14.75 16.94 -0.96
N THR A 156 -15.13 16.53 -2.17
CA THR A 156 -16.53 16.39 -2.56
C THR A 156 -17.19 15.15 -1.95
N CYS A 157 -16.47 14.02 -1.84
CA CYS A 157 -16.95 12.85 -1.10
C CYS A 157 -17.20 13.16 0.36
N GLY A 158 -16.32 13.94 1.00
CA GLY A 158 -16.51 14.41 2.38
C GLY A 158 -17.79 15.24 2.54
N LEU A 159 -18.15 16.07 1.56
CA LEU A 159 -19.42 16.81 1.56
C LEU A 159 -20.64 15.92 1.36
N ILE A 160 -20.52 14.88 0.52
CA ILE A 160 -21.58 13.89 0.27
C ILE A 160 -21.74 12.93 1.47
N GLY A 161 -20.68 12.72 2.26
CA GLY A 161 -20.65 11.75 3.36
C GLY A 161 -20.57 10.30 2.88
N THR A 162 -19.94 10.06 1.71
CA THR A 162 -19.66 8.72 1.17
C THR A 162 -18.19 8.35 1.39
N ASP A 163 -17.82 7.08 1.14
CA ASP A 163 -16.43 6.62 1.24
C ASP A 163 -15.53 7.33 0.22
N ASP A 164 -14.65 8.19 0.75
CA ASP A 164 -13.70 9.00 0.01
C ASP A 164 -12.48 8.22 -0.46
N VAL A 165 -12.01 7.24 0.32
CA VAL A 165 -10.88 6.37 -0.03
C VAL A 165 -11.27 5.46 -1.20
N LEU A 166 -12.43 4.80 -1.14
CA LEU A 166 -12.94 3.96 -2.23
C LEU A 166 -13.23 4.80 -3.47
N ALA A 167 -13.86 5.96 -3.31
CA ALA A 167 -14.13 6.85 -4.45
C ALA A 167 -12.84 7.32 -5.13
N CYS A 168 -11.80 7.69 -4.37
CA CYS A 168 -10.50 8.06 -4.92
C CYS A 168 -9.86 6.90 -5.68
N PHE A 169 -9.90 5.68 -5.13
CA PHE A 169 -9.38 4.49 -5.80
C PHE A 169 -10.10 4.23 -7.12
N ILE A 170 -11.44 4.26 -7.13
CA ILE A 170 -12.22 4.03 -8.35
C ILE A 170 -12.03 5.17 -9.36
N ALA A 171 -11.97 6.42 -8.91
CA ALA A 171 -11.68 7.57 -9.76
C ALA A 171 -10.32 7.47 -10.44
N GLY A 172 -9.27 7.06 -9.71
CA GLY A 172 -7.95 6.83 -10.28
C GLY A 172 -7.94 5.74 -11.36
N ASN A 173 -8.65 4.63 -11.11
CA ASN A 173 -8.80 3.55 -12.10
C ASN A 173 -9.58 4.02 -13.33
N ALA A 174 -10.70 4.73 -13.15
CA ALA A 174 -11.50 5.26 -14.24
C ALA A 174 -10.77 6.32 -15.06
N PHE A 175 -9.99 7.18 -14.39
CA PHE A 175 -9.17 8.21 -15.00
C PHE A 175 -8.05 7.65 -15.87
N THR A 176 -7.48 6.50 -15.48
CA THR A 176 -6.39 5.82 -16.20
C THR A 176 -6.85 4.63 -17.05
N TRP A 177 -8.15 4.47 -17.28
CA TRP A 177 -8.75 3.26 -17.87
C TRP A 177 -8.21 2.84 -19.25
N ASP A 178 -7.86 3.82 -20.09
CA ASP A 178 -7.33 3.57 -21.44
C ASP A 178 -5.80 3.71 -21.52
N ASP A 179 -5.15 3.72 -20.36
CA ASP A 179 -3.71 3.72 -20.18
C ASP A 179 -2.97 4.96 -20.68
N TRP A 180 -3.65 5.85 -21.40
CA TRP A 180 -3.04 7.03 -22.02
C TRP A 180 -2.35 7.94 -21.01
N PHE A 181 -3.06 8.31 -19.93
CA PHE A 181 -2.48 9.15 -18.89
C PHE A 181 -1.28 8.47 -18.23
N ARG A 182 -1.41 7.18 -17.87
CA ARG A 182 -0.34 6.41 -17.22
C ARG A 182 0.91 6.37 -18.08
N LEU A 183 0.77 6.09 -19.38
CA LEU A 183 1.88 6.01 -20.33
C LEU A 183 2.59 7.35 -20.51
N GLU A 184 1.86 8.46 -20.52
CA GLU A 184 2.43 9.81 -20.66
C GLU A 184 3.17 10.25 -19.37
N THR A 185 2.74 9.77 -18.20
CA THR A 185 3.39 10.09 -16.91
C THR A 185 4.38 9.02 -16.42
N LEU A 186 4.68 7.99 -17.22
CA LEU A 186 5.52 6.85 -16.80
C LEU A 186 6.90 7.27 -16.29
N ASP A 187 7.52 8.22 -16.99
CA ASP A 187 8.90 8.68 -16.75
C ASP A 187 8.95 9.92 -15.83
N ASP A 188 7.81 10.33 -15.27
CA ASP A 188 7.72 11.52 -14.41
C ASP A 188 7.85 11.19 -12.92
N SER A 189 8.53 12.05 -12.17
CA SER A 189 8.83 11.85 -10.76
C SER A 189 7.88 12.58 -9.80
N LEU A 190 6.94 13.41 -10.29
CA LEU A 190 6.08 14.23 -9.44
C LEU A 190 5.18 13.36 -8.54
N GLN A 191 4.47 12.39 -9.12
CA GLN A 191 3.58 11.50 -8.38
C GLN A 191 4.36 10.67 -7.33
N PRO A 192 5.48 9.98 -7.67
CA PRO A 192 6.33 9.32 -6.67
C PRO A 192 6.86 10.25 -5.57
N THR A 193 7.20 11.50 -5.91
CA THR A 193 7.76 12.46 -4.96
C THR A 193 6.72 12.92 -3.96
N ILE A 194 5.49 13.17 -4.42
CA ILE A 194 4.37 13.53 -3.56
C ILE A 194 3.95 12.34 -2.69
N ASP A 195 3.87 11.14 -3.27
CA ASP A 195 3.63 9.90 -2.51
C ASP A 195 4.68 9.75 -1.39
N MET A 196 5.97 9.88 -1.71
CA MET A 196 7.05 9.85 -0.71
C MET A 196 6.87 10.93 0.37
N LEU A 197 6.57 12.18 0.00
CA LEU A 197 6.41 13.27 0.96
C LEU A 197 5.24 13.00 1.91
N LEU A 198 4.08 12.63 1.38
CA LEU A 198 2.88 12.30 2.18
C LEU A 198 3.15 11.11 3.11
N ASN A 199 3.83 10.08 2.61
CA ASN A 199 4.19 8.90 3.40
C ASN A 199 5.16 9.25 4.53
N VAL A 200 6.18 10.07 4.28
CA VAL A 200 7.09 10.54 5.33
C VAL A 200 6.31 11.35 6.37
N THR A 201 5.43 12.26 5.93
CA THR A 201 4.62 13.09 6.84
C THR A 201 3.73 12.25 7.73
N ILE A 202 2.98 11.29 7.17
CA ILE A 202 2.06 10.46 7.98
C ILE A 202 2.82 9.55 8.93
N PHE A 203 3.97 8.99 8.56
CA PHE A 203 4.75 8.15 9.45
C PHE A 203 5.49 8.94 10.55
N LEU A 204 5.90 10.19 10.27
CA LEU A 204 6.40 11.10 11.31
C LEU A 204 5.31 11.43 12.32
N TRP A 205 4.11 11.77 11.85
CA TRP A 205 2.96 12.00 12.72
C TRP A 205 2.60 10.74 13.52
N TYR A 206 2.56 9.58 12.85
CA TYR A 206 2.32 8.28 13.48
C TYR A 206 3.31 8.04 14.63
N GLY A 207 4.62 8.16 14.37
CA GLY A 207 5.66 7.97 15.38
C GLY A 207 5.55 8.92 16.58
N ALA A 208 5.10 10.15 16.34
CA ALA A 208 4.89 11.15 17.38
C ALA A 208 3.62 10.90 18.22
N TYR A 209 2.58 10.28 17.64
CA TYR A 209 1.27 10.11 18.28
C TYR A 209 1.12 8.77 19.04
N ILE A 210 2.01 7.78 18.83
CA ILE A 210 1.89 6.46 19.47
C ILE A 210 1.74 6.60 21.01
N PRO A 211 0.69 6.01 21.62
CA PRO A 211 0.44 6.10 23.04
C PRO A 211 1.29 5.08 23.84
N TRP A 212 2.60 5.28 23.86
CA TRP A 212 3.57 4.38 24.52
C TRP A 212 3.25 4.13 26.00
N THR A 213 2.74 5.15 26.69
CA THR A 213 2.36 5.06 28.11
C THR A 213 1.16 4.13 28.31
N GLU A 214 0.16 4.21 27.43
CA GLU A 214 -1.05 3.38 27.48
C GLU A 214 -0.73 1.90 27.18
N PHE A 215 0.26 1.60 26.34
CA PHE A 215 0.67 0.20 26.12
C PHE A 215 1.14 -0.47 27.41
N ARG A 216 1.83 0.26 28.29
CA ARG A 216 2.31 -0.26 29.57
C ARG A 216 1.27 -0.17 30.69
N HIS A 217 0.54 0.94 30.73
CA HIS A 217 -0.41 1.25 31.79
C HIS A 217 -1.80 1.44 31.19
N ASN A 218 -2.57 0.36 31.17
CA ASN A 218 -3.97 0.39 30.80
C ASN A 218 -4.78 -0.63 31.60
N ALA A 219 -6.09 -0.43 31.63
CA ALA A 219 -7.03 -1.31 32.34
C ALA A 219 -7.54 -2.48 31.48
N VAL A 220 -7.25 -2.50 30.17
CA VAL A 220 -7.87 -3.41 29.20
C VAL A 220 -7.04 -4.69 29.02
N ILE A 221 -5.78 -4.55 28.60
CA ILE A 221 -4.91 -5.66 28.26
C ILE A 221 -3.49 -5.42 28.79
N PRO A 222 -2.97 -6.31 29.65
CA PRO A 222 -1.61 -6.18 30.14
C PRO A 222 -0.59 -6.52 29.04
N VAL A 223 0.59 -5.90 29.11
CA VAL A 223 1.67 -6.03 28.11
C VAL A 223 2.00 -7.49 27.77
N TYR A 224 1.99 -8.38 28.77
CA TYR A 224 2.33 -9.79 28.58
C TYR A 224 1.33 -10.56 27.71
N ARG A 225 0.10 -10.05 27.53
CA ARG A 225 -0.88 -10.58 26.55
C ARG A 225 -0.85 -9.81 25.24
N LEU A 226 -0.51 -8.52 25.30
CA LEU A 226 -0.45 -7.64 24.15
C LEU A 226 0.65 -8.05 23.15
N ILE A 227 1.85 -8.39 23.63
CA ILE A 227 2.95 -8.85 22.76
C ILE A 227 2.61 -10.18 22.04
N PRO A 228 2.17 -11.25 22.74
CA PRO A 228 1.72 -12.47 22.07
C PRO A 228 0.56 -12.25 21.11
N LEU A 229 -0.38 -11.35 21.43
CA LEU A 229 -1.47 -10.98 20.52
C LEU A 229 -0.90 -10.41 19.21
N GLY A 230 0.06 -9.48 19.29
CA GLY A 230 0.73 -8.93 18.11
C GLY A 230 1.39 -10.01 17.25
N ILE A 231 2.14 -10.92 17.87
CA ILE A 231 2.78 -12.04 17.17
C ILE A 231 1.74 -12.96 16.53
N ALA A 232 0.71 -13.36 17.28
CA ALA A 232 -0.33 -14.25 16.80
C ALA A 232 -1.12 -13.63 15.64
N VAL A 233 -1.44 -12.34 15.70
CA VAL A 233 -2.12 -11.64 14.62
C VAL A 233 -1.24 -11.64 13.36
N LEU A 234 0.04 -11.31 13.45
CA LEU A 234 0.93 -11.33 12.29
C LEU A 234 1.05 -12.72 11.64
N LEU A 235 1.01 -13.78 12.45
CA LEU A 235 1.13 -15.16 11.95
C LEU A 235 -0.18 -15.73 11.42
N VAL A 236 -1.33 -15.43 12.05
CA VAL A 236 -2.60 -16.13 11.81
C VAL A 236 -3.59 -15.30 11.00
N ARG A 237 -3.48 -13.96 11.02
CA ARG A 237 -4.44 -13.07 10.34
C ARG A 237 -4.50 -13.34 8.84
N ARG A 238 -3.36 -13.55 8.17
CA ARG A 238 -3.30 -13.61 6.70
C ARG A 238 -2.66 -14.90 6.16
N LEU A 239 -1.51 -15.27 6.71
CA LEU A 239 -0.68 -16.38 6.22
C LEU A 239 -1.44 -17.70 6.03
N PRO A 240 -2.24 -18.20 7.01
CA PRO A 240 -2.90 -19.51 6.88
C PRO A 240 -4.00 -19.49 5.82
N TRP A 241 -4.68 -18.35 5.64
CA TRP A 241 -5.81 -18.20 4.74
C TRP A 241 -5.36 -18.08 3.29
N ILE A 242 -4.33 -17.27 3.02
CA ILE A 242 -3.76 -17.17 1.67
C ILE A 242 -3.12 -18.50 1.29
N TRP A 243 -2.40 -19.14 2.21
CA TRP A 243 -1.85 -20.47 1.97
C TRP A 243 -2.94 -21.53 1.79
N GLY A 244 -4.04 -21.51 2.51
CA GLY A 244 -5.16 -22.45 2.31
C GLY A 244 -5.87 -22.24 0.98
N MET A 245 -6.03 -20.98 0.56
CA MET A 245 -6.79 -20.59 -0.62
C MET A 245 -5.96 -20.46 -1.90
N HIS A 246 -4.63 -20.63 -1.84
CA HIS A 246 -3.76 -20.37 -2.99
C HIS A 246 -4.16 -21.14 -4.26
N ARG A 247 -4.70 -22.36 -4.11
CA ARG A 247 -5.18 -23.16 -5.26
C ARG A 247 -6.40 -22.57 -5.98
N TRP A 248 -7.13 -21.66 -5.34
CA TRP A 248 -8.25 -20.93 -5.96
C TRP A 248 -7.83 -19.60 -6.58
N ILE A 249 -6.60 -19.14 -6.30
CA ILE A 249 -6.08 -17.88 -6.81
C ILE A 249 -5.13 -18.22 -7.96
N HIS A 250 -5.61 -18.09 -9.19
CA HIS A 250 -4.85 -18.46 -10.41
C HIS A 250 -3.49 -17.75 -10.53
N GLN A 251 -3.35 -16.56 -9.94
CA GLN A 251 -2.12 -15.78 -9.92
C GLN A 251 -1.06 -16.34 -8.94
N ILE A 252 -1.44 -17.23 -8.02
CA ILE A 252 -0.54 -17.83 -7.03
C ILE A 252 -0.33 -19.30 -7.38
N THR A 253 0.70 -19.59 -8.17
CA THR A 253 0.95 -20.94 -8.69
C THR A 253 1.74 -21.81 -7.71
N GLY A 254 2.58 -21.19 -6.87
CA GLY A 254 3.48 -21.90 -5.95
C GLY A 254 3.18 -21.68 -4.47
N THR A 255 3.52 -22.66 -3.64
CA THR A 255 3.44 -22.55 -2.16
C THR A 255 4.34 -21.46 -1.60
N HIS A 256 5.51 -21.24 -2.20
CA HIS A 256 6.41 -20.15 -1.85
C HIS A 256 5.81 -18.78 -2.17
N GLN A 257 5.12 -18.65 -3.31
CA GLN A 257 4.40 -17.41 -3.65
C GLN A 257 3.23 -17.20 -2.68
N ALA A 258 2.51 -18.25 -2.29
CA ALA A 258 1.43 -18.16 -1.32
C ALA A 258 1.91 -17.71 0.06
N LEU A 259 3.06 -18.22 0.52
CA LEU A 259 3.71 -17.77 1.76
C LEU A 259 4.16 -16.31 1.66
N PHE A 260 4.74 -15.92 0.52
CA PHE A 260 5.18 -14.55 0.27
C PHE A 260 4.01 -13.57 0.30
N VAL A 261 2.96 -13.81 -0.49
CA VAL A 261 1.74 -12.98 -0.48
C VAL A 261 1.10 -13.04 0.90
N GLY A 262 0.98 -14.23 1.50
CA GLY A 262 0.43 -14.40 2.85
C GLY A 262 1.13 -13.54 3.91
N PHE A 263 2.45 -13.39 3.80
CA PHE A 263 3.25 -12.56 4.70
C PHE A 263 3.13 -11.07 4.39
N PHE A 264 3.18 -10.66 3.11
CA PHE A 264 3.24 -9.24 2.72
C PHE A 264 1.87 -8.57 2.65
N GLY A 265 1.21 -8.44 3.81
CA GLY A 265 -0.08 -7.77 4.01
C GLY A 265 -0.08 -6.93 5.28
N PRO A 266 0.78 -5.90 5.33
CA PRO A 266 0.99 -5.12 6.54
C PRO A 266 -0.30 -4.43 6.98
N ILE A 267 -0.50 -4.35 8.29
CA ILE A 267 -1.40 -3.40 8.94
C ILE A 267 -0.67 -2.05 8.99
N GLY A 268 -1.31 -0.98 8.56
CA GLY A 268 -0.71 0.36 8.48
C GLY A 268 -1.69 1.48 8.80
N VAL A 269 -1.64 2.55 8.02
CA VAL A 269 -2.32 3.82 8.30
C VAL A 269 -3.84 3.66 8.26
N SER A 270 -4.36 2.83 7.36
CA SER A 270 -5.81 2.60 7.27
C SER A 270 -6.41 2.03 8.55
N ALA A 271 -5.66 1.24 9.32
CA ALA A 271 -6.14 0.76 10.61
C ALA A 271 -6.32 1.89 11.64
N VAL A 272 -5.43 2.89 11.61
CA VAL A 272 -5.55 4.09 12.44
C VAL A 272 -6.75 4.94 12.01
N PHE A 273 -7.01 5.05 10.70
CA PHE A 273 -8.21 5.70 10.17
C PHE A 273 -9.50 5.05 10.71
N TYR A 274 -9.62 3.72 10.63
CA TYR A 274 -10.77 3.00 11.17
C TYR A 274 -10.89 3.08 12.70
N LEU A 275 -9.77 3.18 13.41
CA LEU A 275 -9.77 3.49 14.85
C LEU A 275 -10.44 4.83 15.12
N PHE A 276 -10.14 5.89 14.36
CA PHE A 276 -10.76 7.19 14.57
C PHE A 276 -12.24 7.18 14.22
N ILE A 277 -12.64 6.54 13.12
CA ILE A 277 -14.06 6.34 12.78
C ILE A 277 -14.79 5.64 13.93
N THR A 278 -14.17 4.61 14.52
CA THR A 278 -14.76 3.87 15.64
C THR A 278 -14.95 4.76 16.87
N LEU A 279 -13.94 5.56 17.23
CA LEU A 279 -14.02 6.47 18.36
C LEU A 279 -15.08 7.56 18.14
N GLU A 280 -15.12 8.14 16.94
CA GLU A 280 -16.13 9.13 16.55
C GLU A 280 -17.55 8.53 16.57
N PHE A 281 -17.71 7.29 16.13
CA PHE A 281 -19.00 6.60 16.18
C PHE A 281 -19.48 6.37 17.61
N ILE A 282 -18.57 5.98 18.51
CA ILE A 282 -18.89 5.81 19.94
C ILE A 282 -19.34 7.16 20.52
N GLU A 283 -18.57 8.22 20.28
CA GLU A 283 -18.87 9.57 20.78
C GLU A 283 -20.22 10.10 20.27
N LYS A 284 -20.50 9.96 18.97
CA LYS A 284 -21.72 10.51 18.36
C LYS A 284 -22.98 9.69 18.61
N PHE A 285 -22.86 8.38 18.71
CA PHE A 285 -24.02 7.48 18.67
C PHE A 285 -24.15 6.54 19.86
N MET A 286 -23.16 6.49 20.75
CA MET A 286 -23.14 5.60 21.92
C MET A 286 -22.70 6.31 23.21
N SER A 287 -22.62 7.63 23.21
CA SER A 287 -22.40 8.44 24.42
C SER A 287 -23.67 9.21 24.80
N ASP A 288 -23.76 9.59 26.07
CA ASP A 288 -24.80 10.49 26.57
C ASP A 288 -24.54 11.96 26.20
N GLU A 289 -25.45 12.87 26.58
CA GLU A 289 -25.35 14.31 26.29
C GLU A 289 -24.11 14.96 26.92
N ASP A 290 -23.56 14.36 27.99
CA ASP A 290 -22.33 14.78 28.66
C ASP A 290 -21.06 14.18 28.02
N GLY A 291 -21.21 13.40 26.95
CA GLY A 291 -20.11 12.76 26.21
C GLY A 291 -19.56 11.48 26.86
N ASN A 292 -20.19 10.97 27.92
CA ASN A 292 -19.77 9.73 28.55
C ASN A 292 -20.26 8.52 27.74
N PRO A 293 -19.36 7.59 27.37
CA PRO A 293 -19.75 6.38 26.66
C PRO A 293 -20.70 5.52 27.51
N ARG A 294 -21.67 4.89 26.84
CA ARG A 294 -22.58 3.91 27.42
C ARG A 294 -21.78 2.79 28.14
N SER A 295 -22.35 2.26 29.21
CA SER A 295 -21.65 1.36 30.14
C SER A 295 -21.05 0.11 29.50
N ASP A 296 -21.67 -0.42 28.44
CA ASP A 296 -21.21 -1.59 27.69
C ASP A 296 -20.08 -1.28 26.69
N VAL A 297 -19.89 -0.02 26.29
CA VAL A 297 -18.85 0.40 25.34
C VAL A 297 -17.75 1.26 25.97
N LYS A 298 -17.82 1.51 27.28
CA LYS A 298 -16.82 2.29 28.04
C LYS A 298 -15.38 1.81 27.81
N GLU A 299 -15.18 0.50 27.75
CA GLU A 299 -13.87 -0.10 27.50
C GLU A 299 -13.55 -0.29 26.01
N LEU A 300 -14.55 -0.19 25.12
CA LEU A 300 -14.37 -0.40 23.68
C LEU A 300 -13.41 0.64 23.08
N GLY A 301 -13.60 1.91 23.41
CA GLY A 301 -12.73 2.98 22.91
C GLY A 301 -11.27 2.80 23.32
N ALA A 302 -11.03 2.43 24.59
CA ALA A 302 -9.69 2.12 25.08
C ALA A 302 -9.12 0.86 24.41
N THR A 303 -9.93 -0.18 24.24
CA THR A 303 -9.52 -1.44 23.60
C THR A 303 -9.09 -1.20 22.15
N VAL A 304 -9.92 -0.52 21.37
CA VAL A 304 -9.62 -0.18 19.96
C VAL A 304 -8.35 0.65 19.91
N ARG A 305 -8.22 1.68 20.76
CA ARG A 305 -7.02 2.51 20.82
C ARG A 305 -5.76 1.69 21.08
N ILE A 306 -5.71 0.95 22.18
CA ILE A 306 -4.50 0.24 22.59
C ILE A 306 -4.15 -0.88 21.60
N VAL A 307 -5.13 -1.71 21.24
CA VAL A 307 -4.88 -2.90 20.41
C VAL A 307 -4.53 -2.51 18.99
N VAL A 308 -5.28 -1.59 18.36
CA VAL A 308 -5.02 -1.21 16.95
C VAL A 308 -3.66 -0.52 16.83
N TRP A 309 -3.38 0.49 17.66
CA TRP A 309 -2.06 1.16 17.64
C TRP A 309 -0.92 0.17 17.84
N PHE A 310 -1.05 -0.76 18.80
CA PHE A 310 -0.02 -1.76 19.04
C PHE A 310 0.18 -2.71 17.83
N LEU A 311 -0.92 -3.17 17.22
CA LEU A 311 -0.86 -4.04 16.05
C LEU A 311 -0.23 -3.35 14.83
N VAL A 312 -0.50 -2.05 14.63
CA VAL A 312 0.17 -1.26 13.59
C VAL A 312 1.67 -1.17 13.89
N VAL A 313 2.09 -0.90 15.13
CA VAL A 313 3.52 -0.88 15.50
C VAL A 313 4.19 -2.23 15.22
N CYS A 314 3.61 -3.34 15.67
CA CYS A 314 4.13 -4.68 15.40
C CYS A 314 4.27 -4.93 13.90
N SER A 315 3.25 -4.57 13.12
CA SER A 315 3.25 -4.73 11.66
C SER A 315 4.32 -3.89 10.97
N VAL A 316 4.41 -2.60 11.28
CA VAL A 316 5.42 -1.69 10.68
C VAL A 316 6.83 -2.18 10.99
N VAL A 317 7.11 -2.59 12.23
CA VAL A 317 8.42 -3.10 12.63
C VAL A 317 8.76 -4.40 11.91
N VAL A 318 7.86 -5.39 11.93
CA VAL A 318 8.13 -6.70 11.34
C VAL A 318 8.27 -6.63 9.83
N HIS A 319 7.32 -5.98 9.13
CA HIS A 319 7.37 -5.89 7.68
C HIS A 319 8.45 -4.92 7.21
N GLY A 320 8.65 -3.78 7.87
CA GLY A 320 9.68 -2.81 7.53
C GLY A 320 11.09 -3.34 7.67
N LEU A 321 11.36 -4.18 8.68
CA LEU A 321 12.68 -4.80 8.87
C LEU A 321 12.87 -6.08 8.04
N SER A 322 11.79 -6.70 7.56
CA SER A 322 11.86 -7.99 6.84
C SER A 322 12.75 -7.95 5.58
N ILE A 323 12.69 -6.87 4.80
CA ILE A 323 13.48 -6.73 3.55
C ILE A 323 14.96 -6.48 3.83
N PRO A 324 15.37 -5.51 4.68
CA PRO A 324 16.76 -5.35 5.08
C PRO A 324 17.35 -6.62 5.69
N LEU A 325 16.62 -7.28 6.59
CA LEU A 325 17.07 -8.52 7.23
C LEU A 325 17.17 -9.68 6.23
N GLY A 326 16.24 -9.79 5.28
CA GLY A 326 16.30 -10.76 4.19
C GLY A 326 17.54 -10.57 3.31
N LYS A 327 17.88 -9.32 2.97
CA LYS A 327 19.11 -9.00 2.21
C LYS A 327 20.37 -9.33 3.00
N ILE A 328 20.43 -8.99 4.29
CA ILE A 328 21.56 -9.33 5.16
C ILE A 328 21.69 -10.86 5.28
N GLY A 329 20.58 -11.57 5.48
CA GLY A 329 20.54 -13.03 5.54
C GLY A 329 20.93 -13.73 4.24
N TYR A 330 20.73 -13.09 3.07
CA TYR A 330 21.21 -13.59 1.78
C TYR A 330 22.71 -13.33 1.56
N LEU A 331 23.24 -12.23 2.10
CA LEU A 331 24.65 -11.85 1.96
C LEU A 331 25.56 -12.48 3.01
N ALA A 332 25.06 -12.73 4.22
CA ALA A 332 25.82 -13.32 5.32
C ALA A 332 26.43 -14.70 5.00
N PRO A 333 25.74 -15.64 4.31
CA PRO A 333 26.33 -16.91 3.92
C PRO A 333 27.48 -16.74 2.93
N ARG A 334 27.44 -15.74 2.05
CA ARG A 334 28.50 -15.51 1.05
C ARG A 334 29.76 -14.90 1.69
N THR A 335 29.60 -14.01 2.66
CA THR A 335 30.73 -13.43 3.39
C THR A 335 31.33 -14.43 4.37
N ILE A 336 30.50 -15.16 5.12
CA ILE A 336 30.95 -16.19 6.08
C ILE A 336 31.58 -17.37 5.34
N SER A 337 31.01 -17.83 4.23
CA SER A 337 31.65 -18.89 3.42
C SER A 337 33.00 -18.44 2.86
N ARG A 338 33.15 -17.17 2.45
CA ARG A 338 34.41 -16.65 1.93
C ARG A 338 35.49 -16.54 3.02
N VAL A 339 35.13 -16.11 4.22
CA VAL A 339 36.02 -16.06 5.40
C VAL A 339 36.38 -17.46 5.91
N LEU A 340 35.43 -18.41 5.89
CA LEU A 340 35.69 -19.80 6.26
C LEU A 340 36.56 -20.51 5.21
N THR A 341 36.40 -20.19 3.92
CA THR A 341 37.26 -20.75 2.85
C THR A 341 38.67 -20.17 2.93
N GLU A 342 38.84 -18.90 3.32
CA GLU A 342 40.16 -18.29 3.58
C GLU A 342 40.87 -18.91 4.81
N ASN A 343 40.12 -19.30 5.84
CA ASN A 343 40.67 -19.95 7.04
C ASN A 343 40.88 -21.46 6.91
N SER A 344 40.34 -22.11 5.87
CA SER A 344 40.34 -23.58 5.73
C SER A 344 41.39 -24.12 4.77
N ASN A 345 42.52 -23.41 4.58
CA ASN A 345 43.69 -23.93 3.87
C ASN A 345 44.55 -24.90 4.73
N GLY A 346 43.92 -25.60 5.68
CA GLY A 346 44.55 -26.60 6.53
C GLY A 346 43.52 -27.56 7.11
N GLY A 347 43.26 -28.67 6.41
CA GLY A 347 42.62 -29.86 6.99
C GLY A 347 41.21 -30.16 6.48
N ASN A 348 41.08 -31.32 5.81
CA ASN A 348 39.81 -31.96 5.47
C ASN A 348 38.98 -32.20 6.75
N VAL A 349 37.80 -31.58 6.83
CA VAL A 349 36.75 -32.00 7.77
C VAL A 349 35.38 -31.89 7.10
N TYR A 350 34.71 -33.03 6.93
CA TYR A 350 33.30 -33.09 6.58
C TYR A 350 32.46 -32.70 7.80
N TYR A 351 31.77 -31.56 7.74
CA TYR A 351 30.64 -31.27 8.62
C TYR A 351 29.41 -30.91 7.80
N GLY A 352 28.40 -31.77 7.85
CA GLY A 352 27.06 -31.48 7.35
C GLY A 352 26.49 -30.28 8.09
N THR A 353 26.30 -29.17 7.40
CA THR A 353 25.75 -27.95 8.00
C THR A 353 24.25 -27.91 7.71
N ALA A 354 23.45 -27.96 8.78
CA ALA A 354 22.01 -27.76 8.74
C ALA A 354 21.70 -26.39 8.15
N ILE A 355 21.04 -26.39 6.98
CA ILE A 355 20.69 -25.21 6.20
C ILE A 355 19.61 -24.40 6.93
N SER A 356 19.86 -23.09 7.09
CA SER A 356 18.88 -22.12 7.55
C SER A 356 17.73 -21.99 6.54
N THR A 357 16.54 -22.34 7.02
CA THR A 357 15.28 -22.45 6.26
C THR A 357 14.83 -21.14 5.59
N MET A 358 15.32 -19.98 6.01
CA MET A 358 14.92 -18.67 5.46
C MET A 358 15.54 -18.35 4.09
N SER A 359 16.70 -18.91 3.74
CA SER A 359 17.37 -18.64 2.45
C SER A 359 16.61 -19.21 1.25
N ARG A 360 15.84 -20.29 1.45
CA ARG A 360 14.91 -20.88 0.47
C ARG A 360 13.65 -20.05 0.22
N TRP A 361 13.35 -19.06 1.06
CA TRP A 361 12.14 -18.24 0.90
C TRP A 361 12.29 -17.19 -0.20
N PHE A 362 13.53 -16.80 -0.53
CA PHE A 362 13.83 -15.74 -1.50
C PHE A 362 14.33 -16.26 -2.85
N SER A 363 14.59 -17.57 -2.99
CA SER A 363 14.96 -18.20 -4.25
C SER A 363 13.73 -18.82 -4.91
N VAL A 364 12.98 -18.00 -5.65
CA VAL A 364 12.00 -18.49 -6.63
C VAL A 364 12.78 -19.28 -7.69
N ALA A 365 12.52 -20.58 -7.75
CA ALA A 365 13.12 -21.48 -8.74
C ALA A 365 12.70 -21.06 -10.15
N LYS A 366 13.70 -20.88 -11.01
CA LYS A 366 13.54 -20.63 -12.44
C LYS A 366 13.49 -22.00 -13.12
N ASP A 367 12.31 -22.47 -13.51
CA ASP A 367 12.20 -23.68 -14.33
C ASP A 367 12.47 -23.35 -15.81
N SER A 368 13.69 -23.74 -16.22
CA SER A 368 14.07 -24.54 -17.39
C SER A 368 13.53 -24.22 -18.80
N GLU A 369 14.40 -23.65 -19.65
CA GLU A 369 14.78 -24.21 -20.97
C GLU A 369 15.98 -23.43 -21.58
N GLY A 370 17.01 -24.15 -22.08
CA GLY A 370 17.89 -23.66 -23.16
C GLY A 370 19.34 -23.22 -22.87
N GLN A 371 20.26 -24.20 -22.89
CA GLN A 371 21.70 -24.21 -23.26
C GLN A 371 22.76 -23.30 -22.58
N PRO A 372 24.00 -23.83 -22.37
CA PRO A 372 25.07 -23.11 -21.69
C PRO A 372 25.84 -22.19 -22.66
N VAL A 373 25.96 -20.90 -22.31
CA VAL A 373 26.92 -19.99 -22.95
C VAL A 373 28.15 -19.88 -22.05
N ASN A 374 29.30 -20.27 -22.62
CA ASN A 374 30.63 -20.12 -22.04
C ASN A 374 30.92 -18.65 -21.70
N ASN A 375 31.17 -18.34 -20.43
CA ASN A 375 31.83 -17.10 -20.03
C ASN A 375 33.35 -17.29 -20.13
N PRO A 376 34.11 -16.40 -20.80
CA PRO A 376 35.52 -16.26 -20.52
C PRO A 376 35.73 -15.33 -19.31
N ALA A 377 36.72 -15.73 -18.51
CA ALA A 377 37.20 -15.06 -17.33
C ALA A 377 37.76 -13.66 -17.63
N VAL A 378 37.45 -12.70 -16.76
CA VAL A 378 38.17 -11.42 -16.68
C VAL A 378 39.28 -11.59 -15.65
N LEU A 379 40.50 -11.81 -16.12
CA LEU A 379 41.73 -11.56 -15.37
C LEU A 379 42.34 -10.27 -15.94
N GLY A 380 42.49 -9.26 -15.10
CA GLY A 380 43.05 -7.98 -15.49
C GLY A 380 44.56 -8.06 -15.70
N SER A 381 45.06 -7.30 -16.68
CA SER A 381 46.38 -6.66 -16.62
C SER A 381 46.63 -5.74 -17.82
N ILE A 382 46.99 -4.51 -17.49
CA ILE A 382 48.12 -3.75 -18.05
C ILE A 382 48.02 -3.20 -19.49
N ILE A 383 48.12 -1.87 -19.53
CA ILE A 383 48.35 -0.99 -20.67
C ILE A 383 49.61 -1.41 -21.45
N ARG A 384 49.50 -1.57 -22.79
CA ARG A 384 50.63 -1.38 -23.71
C ARG A 384 50.16 -0.99 -25.12
N THR A 385 51.00 -0.17 -25.73
CA THR A 385 50.81 0.69 -26.91
C THR A 385 51.05 0.00 -28.26
N ASN A 386 50.41 0.58 -29.28
CA ASN A 386 50.80 0.73 -30.70
C ASN A 386 50.51 -0.37 -31.76
N ASN A 387 50.03 0.20 -32.87
CA ASN A 387 50.23 -0.08 -34.30
C ASN A 387 49.35 -1.06 -35.09
N ASP A 388 48.80 -0.45 -36.15
CA ASP A 388 48.57 -0.91 -37.53
C ASP A 388 47.47 -1.94 -37.84
N GLY A 389 46.73 -1.61 -38.91
CA GLY A 389 46.22 -2.62 -39.84
C GLY A 389 44.71 -2.73 -39.99
N THR A 390 44.15 -1.90 -40.88
CA THR A 390 43.11 -2.23 -41.89
C THR A 390 42.16 -3.41 -41.68
N SER A 391 40.84 -3.17 -41.64
CA SER A 391 39.83 -3.86 -42.48
C SER A 391 38.39 -3.31 -42.27
N GLU A 392 37.61 -3.33 -43.34
CA GLU A 392 36.29 -2.71 -43.58
C GLU A 392 35.12 -3.20 -42.68
N PRO A 393 34.00 -2.42 -42.59
CA PRO A 393 32.85 -2.78 -41.76
C PRO A 393 31.79 -3.62 -42.51
N ALA A 394 31.30 -4.68 -41.86
CA ALA A 394 30.11 -5.41 -42.28
C ALA A 394 28.82 -4.75 -41.73
N ARG A 395 27.80 -4.62 -42.60
CA ARG A 395 26.47 -4.01 -42.33
C ARG A 395 25.64 -4.82 -41.32
N PRO A 396 24.76 -4.19 -40.51
CA PRO A 396 23.82 -4.90 -39.67
C PRO A 396 22.54 -5.34 -40.42
N ARG A 397 22.03 -6.53 -40.05
CA ARG A 397 20.77 -7.12 -40.50
C ARG A 397 19.56 -6.39 -39.90
N SER A 398 18.51 -6.26 -40.71
CA SER A 398 17.21 -5.64 -40.44
C SER A 398 16.34 -6.43 -39.46
N THR A 399 15.68 -5.72 -38.54
CA THR A 399 14.55 -6.18 -37.74
C THR A 399 13.22 -5.89 -38.46
N PRO A 400 12.17 -6.72 -38.29
CA PRO A 400 10.85 -6.47 -38.88
C PRO A 400 10.03 -5.47 -38.04
N PRO A 401 9.10 -4.71 -38.65
CA PRO A 401 8.34 -3.68 -37.96
C PRO A 401 7.12 -4.24 -37.22
N SER A 402 6.85 -3.68 -36.03
CA SER A 402 5.56 -3.79 -35.34
C SER A 402 4.87 -2.42 -35.42
N ASP A 403 3.93 -2.29 -36.36
CA ASP A 403 3.12 -1.08 -36.56
C ASP A 403 1.88 -1.10 -35.65
N VAL A 404 1.90 -0.30 -34.58
CA VAL A 404 0.72 0.41 -34.05
C VAL A 404 1.20 1.77 -33.53
N PRO A 405 0.87 2.89 -34.20
CA PRO A 405 1.27 4.21 -33.72
C PRO A 405 0.27 4.69 -32.66
N THR A 406 0.62 4.58 -31.38
CA THR A 406 0.07 5.46 -30.34
C THR A 406 0.76 6.82 -30.44
N PRO A 407 0.03 7.93 -30.58
CA PRO A 407 0.65 9.25 -30.62
C PRO A 407 1.23 9.57 -29.25
N ARG A 408 2.56 9.50 -29.13
CA ARG A 408 3.31 10.14 -28.03
C ARG A 408 3.25 11.64 -28.28
N ILE A 409 2.77 12.42 -27.31
CA ILE A 409 2.82 13.88 -27.41
C ILE A 409 4.28 14.28 -27.24
N VAL A 410 4.92 14.65 -28.35
CA VAL A 410 6.29 15.16 -28.31
C VAL A 410 6.22 16.61 -27.85
N TRP A 411 6.55 16.86 -26.58
CA TRP A 411 6.63 18.19 -25.96
C TRP A 411 7.85 19.02 -26.43
N GLN A 412 8.38 18.74 -27.63
CA GLN A 412 9.37 19.59 -28.26
C GLN A 412 8.59 20.66 -29.03
N ASP A 413 8.89 21.94 -28.75
CA ASP A 413 8.38 23.15 -29.42
C ASP A 413 7.34 23.99 -28.64
N LEU A 414 7.56 24.18 -27.34
CA LEU A 414 7.11 25.42 -26.68
C LEU A 414 8.33 26.31 -26.42
N GLU A 415 8.63 27.18 -27.38
CA GLU A 415 9.58 28.28 -27.19
C GLU A 415 9.13 29.16 -26.00
N PRO A 416 10.06 29.63 -25.14
CA PRO A 416 9.71 30.54 -24.07
C PRO A 416 9.23 31.86 -24.67
N ILE A 417 7.99 32.24 -24.33
CA ILE A 417 7.37 33.54 -24.66
C ILE A 417 8.39 34.65 -24.38
N ARG A 418 8.86 35.30 -25.45
CA ARG A 418 9.74 36.48 -25.37
C ARG A 418 9.10 37.52 -24.48
N ARG A 419 9.77 37.85 -23.37
CA ARG A 419 9.50 39.08 -22.61
C ARG A 419 9.57 40.26 -23.58
N VAL A 420 8.45 40.97 -23.72
CA VAL A 420 8.40 42.28 -24.37
C VAL A 420 9.33 43.21 -23.58
N ARG A 421 10.43 43.57 -24.23
CA ARG A 421 11.43 44.52 -23.75
C ARG A 421 10.85 45.93 -23.95
N THR A 422 10.33 46.54 -22.91
CA THR A 422 10.05 47.99 -22.90
C THR A 422 11.36 48.71 -22.61
N ASP A 423 11.93 49.38 -23.63
CA ASP A 423 13.05 50.29 -23.47
C ASP A 423 12.74 51.64 -24.13
N GLY A 424 13.16 52.71 -23.45
CA GLY A 424 13.21 54.10 -23.90
C GLY A 424 11.88 54.88 -23.81
N SER A 425 11.82 56.12 -23.31
CA SER A 425 12.83 57.05 -22.82
C SER A 425 12.12 58.28 -22.24
N ARG A 426 12.72 58.87 -21.21
CA ARG A 426 12.41 60.18 -20.62
C ARG A 426 12.16 61.29 -21.66
N ARG A 427 11.13 62.13 -21.43
CA ARG A 427 11.21 63.59 -21.64
C ARG A 427 10.39 64.33 -20.58
N SER A 428 11.11 65.16 -19.83
CA SER A 428 10.68 66.25 -18.97
C SER A 428 10.19 67.45 -19.79
N ASN A 429 9.12 68.14 -19.36
CA ASN A 429 9.07 69.60 -19.09
C ASN A 429 7.66 70.10 -18.68
N PRO A 430 7.53 71.34 -18.15
CA PRO A 430 6.74 71.65 -16.95
C PRO A 430 5.37 72.31 -17.19
N LEU A 431 4.65 72.48 -16.06
CA LEU A 431 3.55 73.39 -15.66
C LEU A 431 3.15 74.53 -16.64
N PRO A 432 1.89 74.98 -16.60
CA PRO A 432 1.33 75.74 -15.45
C PRO A 432 0.49 74.93 -14.46
#